data_AF-A0A6N9JL21-F1
#
_entry.id   AF-A0A6N9JL21-F1
#
_cell.length_a   1.000
_cell.length_b   1.000
_cell.length_c   1.000
_cell.angle_alpha   90.00
_cell.angle_beta   90.00
_cell.angle_gamma   90.00
#
_symmetry.space_group_name_H-M   'P 1'
#
loop_
_entity.id
_entity.type
_entity.pdbx_description
1 polymer ?
#
loop_
_entity_poly.entity_id
_entity_poly.type
_entity_poly.pdbx_seq_one_letter_code
_entity_poly.pdbx_strand_id
1 'polypeptide(L)'
;MNYLSEMLKLPVLDVDGEKLGVVNDFGIATGEVFPHVTSLAFRGPGKTPFMISWRKWVDRIDETGVHLKTSATEIRFSYLQPTELLLARDVLNKQIVDTQGMKVVRVNDIKFSMSGENQLRLLGAEVGARGLLRAISPALEHIVEGFMKHLGKPLSEDIIAWSYMDLLDRSTKNIQLSVSHKTLGELHPADIADIIEQLDPRLRAQVFAQLDTAQAAEAISEFDDDELMTEMLEGLSDTDASSMLAMMDPDDAADLIDELDYEKAEKLLRLMGVKEEKAIRNLLGYEDNTAGRIMTSEFVSLPATATVGDAIEAIRELDEDFESVYYVYTEDPSGMLTGVLSLRTLIVADRDATLGQLAYRDLVYVSPDEDQEDVTDEMTKYDLVAIPVCDENRHILGIVTFDDAMDVIAEEHQEDLQIAGVGSGDSASDDSTNVLSWFVHRQYWVVVWGIASCIMATVLGTALGSAHLVVFPMCAMPLVLLAASRMVSFVKNYFLEYDGHDDEPKPYLGFFFQSTGMGLILSLVTYLCAQLVRTAAFPDAPMFEEQLFTGCFNIAAIICLVGNMSAVIYLMVLFWRDEHDLNTSGTAINVIAVMISCVAYCAAAVLLTMSVMG
;
A
#
# COMPACT_ATOMS: atom_id res chain seq x y z
N MET A 1 27.62 -23.20 -20.76
CA MET A 1 27.06 -21.85 -20.93
C MET A 1 25.59 -21.99 -21.19
N ASN A 2 24.77 -21.55 -20.24
CA ASN A 2 23.32 -21.72 -20.34
C ASN A 2 22.59 -20.38 -20.32
N TYR A 3 23.31 -19.26 -20.19
CA TYR A 3 22.71 -17.95 -20.05
C TYR A 3 23.10 -17.00 -21.18
N LEU A 4 22.19 -16.09 -21.52
CA LEU A 4 22.41 -15.09 -22.56
C LEU A 4 23.61 -14.20 -22.25
N SER A 5 23.74 -13.74 -21.00
CA SER A 5 24.85 -12.88 -20.58
C SER A 5 26.23 -13.49 -20.85
N GLU A 6 26.37 -14.81 -20.73
CA GLU A 6 27.60 -15.57 -21.02
C GLU A 6 27.89 -15.67 -22.52
N MET A 7 26.84 -15.62 -23.35
CA MET A 7 26.94 -15.76 -24.80
C MET A 7 27.18 -14.42 -25.51
N LEU A 8 26.80 -13.30 -24.89
CA LEU A 8 27.06 -11.97 -25.42
C LEU A 8 28.56 -11.70 -25.50
N LYS A 9 28.99 -10.97 -26.54
CA LYS A 9 30.39 -10.60 -26.82
C LYS A 9 31.33 -11.75 -27.19
N LEU A 10 30.86 -13.00 -27.22
CA LEU A 10 31.63 -14.11 -27.79
C LEU A 10 32.05 -13.81 -29.24
N PRO A 11 33.24 -14.26 -29.69
CA PRO A 11 33.62 -14.11 -31.08
C PRO A 11 32.74 -14.97 -31.98
N VAL A 12 32.39 -14.44 -33.15
CA VAL A 12 31.78 -15.21 -34.24
C VAL A 12 32.89 -15.59 -35.21
N LEU A 13 33.11 -16.89 -35.38
CA LEU A 13 34.19 -17.48 -36.15
C LEU A 13 33.63 -18.22 -37.36
N ASP A 14 34.22 -18.01 -38.53
CA ASP A 14 33.88 -18.78 -39.72
C ASP A 14 34.52 -20.19 -39.70
N VAL A 15 34.25 -20.99 -40.73
CA VAL A 15 34.79 -22.36 -40.83
C VAL A 15 36.32 -22.43 -40.87
N ASP A 16 36.98 -21.35 -41.30
CA ASP A 16 38.43 -21.20 -41.38
C ASP A 16 39.03 -20.64 -40.08
N GLY A 17 38.19 -20.31 -39.09
CA GLY A 17 38.57 -19.72 -37.81
C GLY A 17 38.77 -18.20 -37.86
N GLU A 18 38.37 -17.53 -38.95
CA GLU A 18 38.43 -16.08 -39.08
C GLU A 18 37.35 -15.41 -38.22
N LYS A 19 37.73 -14.40 -37.45
CA LYS A 19 36.81 -13.64 -36.61
C LYS A 19 36.03 -12.61 -37.43
N LEU A 20 34.76 -12.93 -37.66
CA LEU A 20 33.78 -12.06 -38.31
C LEU A 20 33.28 -10.91 -37.42
N GLY A 21 33.26 -11.10 -36.11
CA GLY A 21 32.68 -10.13 -35.18
C GLY A 21 32.49 -10.66 -33.77
N VAL A 22 31.58 -10.04 -33.04
CA VAL A 22 31.17 -10.48 -31.69
C VAL A 22 29.66 -10.55 -31.57
N VAL A 23 29.16 -11.56 -30.86
CA VAL A 23 27.72 -11.76 -30.59
C VAL A 23 27.15 -10.51 -29.93
N ASN A 24 26.01 -10.04 -30.45
CA ASN A 24 25.29 -8.90 -29.94
C ASN A 24 23.90 -9.27 -29.44
N ASP A 25 23.19 -10.16 -30.13
CA ASP A 25 21.83 -10.55 -29.78
C ASP A 25 21.43 -11.88 -30.43
N PHE A 26 20.34 -12.48 -29.94
CA PHE A 26 19.71 -13.67 -30.52
C PHE A 26 18.23 -13.37 -30.80
N GLY A 27 17.78 -13.73 -32.00
CA GLY A 27 16.37 -13.67 -32.37
C GLY A 27 15.67 -14.98 -32.09
N ILE A 28 14.47 -14.91 -31.52
CA ILE A 28 13.56 -16.04 -31.32
C ILE A 28 12.26 -15.81 -32.07
N ALA A 29 11.62 -16.87 -32.55
CA ALA A 29 10.25 -16.80 -33.05
C ALA A 29 9.25 -16.90 -31.89
N THR A 30 8.26 -16.01 -31.89
CA THR A 30 7.21 -15.98 -30.87
C THR A 30 6.12 -17.02 -31.21
N GLY A 31 5.39 -17.54 -30.20
CA GLY A 31 4.29 -18.49 -30.39
C GLY A 31 4.60 -19.99 -30.14
N GLU A 32 5.80 -20.33 -29.68
CA GLU A 32 6.13 -21.68 -29.15
C GLU A 32 6.26 -21.61 -27.61
N VAL A 33 5.97 -22.72 -26.91
CA VAL A 33 6.15 -22.83 -25.44
C VAL A 33 7.64 -22.72 -25.05
N PHE A 34 8.53 -23.33 -25.84
CA PHE A 34 9.98 -23.23 -25.69
C PHE A 34 10.60 -22.76 -27.00
N PRO A 35 10.55 -21.44 -27.29
CA PRO A 35 10.92 -20.93 -28.59
C PRO A 35 12.40 -21.17 -28.86
N HIS A 36 12.70 -21.52 -30.10
CA HIS A 36 14.06 -21.75 -30.53
C HIS A 36 14.68 -20.49 -31.12
N VAL A 37 16.00 -20.40 -31.01
CA VAL A 37 16.77 -19.33 -31.65
C VAL A 37 16.70 -19.48 -33.17
N THR A 38 16.18 -18.47 -33.86
CA THR A 38 16.00 -18.45 -35.32
C THR A 38 17.11 -17.66 -36.01
N SER A 39 17.63 -16.62 -35.36
CA SER A 39 18.64 -15.73 -35.91
C SER A 39 19.72 -15.34 -34.89
N LEU A 40 20.92 -15.09 -35.40
CA LEU A 40 22.06 -14.56 -34.65
C LEU A 40 22.35 -13.14 -35.13
N ALA A 41 22.36 -12.17 -34.22
CA ALA A 41 22.85 -10.83 -34.47
C ALA A 41 24.25 -10.65 -33.88
N PHE A 42 25.18 -10.15 -34.68
CA PHE A 42 26.55 -9.89 -34.25
C PHE A 42 27.07 -8.57 -34.81
N ARG A 43 28.04 -7.96 -34.12
CA ARG A 43 28.72 -6.75 -34.55
C ARG A 43 30.04 -7.10 -35.22
N GLY A 44 30.16 -6.79 -36.50
CA GLY A 44 31.41 -6.94 -37.24
C GLY A 44 32.37 -5.76 -37.05
N PRO A 45 33.46 -5.73 -37.84
CA PRO A 45 34.44 -4.65 -37.81
C PRO A 45 33.78 -3.27 -38.02
N GLY A 46 34.23 -2.27 -37.26
CA GLY A 46 33.63 -0.92 -37.32
C GLY A 46 32.24 -0.81 -36.67
N LYS A 47 31.83 -1.77 -35.83
CA LYS A 47 30.50 -1.83 -35.16
C LYS A 47 29.32 -1.96 -36.13
N THR A 48 29.56 -2.53 -37.30
CA THR A 48 28.53 -2.80 -38.30
C THR A 48 27.62 -3.95 -37.82
N PRO A 49 26.29 -3.76 -37.75
CA PRO A 49 25.38 -4.82 -37.32
C PRO A 49 25.13 -5.80 -38.46
N PHE A 50 25.28 -7.09 -38.18
CA PHE A 50 24.95 -8.19 -39.07
C PHE A 50 23.95 -9.12 -38.40
N MET A 51 23.07 -9.71 -39.19
CA MET A 51 22.13 -10.73 -38.74
C MET A 51 22.14 -11.89 -39.72
N ILE A 52 22.15 -13.11 -39.21
CA ILE A 52 22.18 -14.34 -40.01
C ILE A 52 21.20 -15.36 -39.44
N SER A 53 20.69 -16.25 -40.30
CA SER A 53 19.87 -17.38 -39.85
C SER A 53 20.69 -18.38 -39.05
N TRP A 54 20.22 -18.71 -37.84
CA TRP A 54 20.84 -19.68 -36.94
C TRP A 54 20.96 -21.05 -37.62
N ARG A 55 19.82 -21.61 -38.04
CA ARG A 55 19.74 -22.95 -38.62
C ARG A 55 20.64 -23.13 -39.84
N LYS A 56 20.72 -22.11 -40.70
CA LYS A 56 21.45 -22.20 -41.97
C LYS A 56 22.97 -22.10 -41.76
N TRP A 57 23.42 -21.21 -40.89
CA TRP A 57 24.82 -20.78 -40.88
C TRP A 57 25.59 -21.17 -39.62
N VAL A 58 24.93 -21.35 -38.47
CA VAL A 58 25.61 -21.71 -37.21
C VAL A 58 25.81 -23.22 -37.16
N ASP A 59 27.02 -23.65 -36.79
CA ASP A 59 27.42 -25.06 -36.60
C ASP A 59 27.38 -25.49 -35.15
N ARG A 60 27.96 -24.66 -34.25
CA ARG A 60 27.90 -24.86 -32.80
C ARG A 60 28.22 -23.56 -32.06
N ILE A 61 27.89 -23.55 -30.77
CA ILE A 61 28.26 -22.51 -29.81
C ILE A 61 28.92 -23.15 -28.60
N ASP A 62 30.04 -22.60 -28.17
CA ASP A 62 30.77 -23.03 -26.98
C ASP A 62 31.50 -21.82 -26.34
N GLU A 63 32.27 -22.06 -25.28
CA GLU A 63 33.00 -21.03 -24.53
C GLU A 63 34.03 -20.27 -25.37
N THR A 64 34.46 -20.84 -26.50
CA THR A 64 35.43 -20.22 -27.39
C THR A 64 34.79 -19.32 -28.44
N GLY A 65 33.49 -19.48 -28.72
CA GLY A 65 32.75 -18.64 -29.66
C GLY A 65 31.57 -19.32 -30.33
N VAL A 66 30.95 -18.59 -31.27
CA VAL A 66 29.97 -19.13 -32.20
C VAL A 66 30.68 -19.51 -33.50
N HIS A 67 30.62 -20.78 -33.88
CA HIS A 67 31.30 -21.32 -35.06
C HIS A 67 30.31 -21.49 -36.21
N LEU A 68 30.67 -21.00 -37.40
CA LEU A 68 29.82 -21.07 -38.59
C LEU A 68 30.19 -22.24 -39.52
N LYS A 69 29.21 -22.71 -40.29
CA LYS A 69 29.35 -23.83 -41.24
C LYS A 69 30.14 -23.51 -42.51
N THR A 70 30.34 -22.22 -42.80
CA THR A 70 30.99 -21.76 -44.05
C THR A 70 31.91 -20.57 -43.79
N SER A 71 32.70 -20.21 -44.81
CA SER A 71 33.57 -19.05 -44.85
C SER A 71 32.78 -17.74 -44.93
N ALA A 72 33.37 -16.66 -44.41
CA ALA A 72 32.81 -15.30 -44.38
C ALA A 72 32.18 -14.83 -45.70
N THR A 73 32.76 -15.19 -46.84
CA THR A 73 32.35 -14.71 -48.17
C THR A 73 31.04 -15.32 -48.69
N GLU A 74 30.64 -16.47 -48.16
CA GLU A 74 29.44 -17.20 -48.58
C GLU A 74 28.18 -16.82 -47.78
N ILE A 75 28.37 -16.16 -46.64
CA ILE A 75 27.30 -15.79 -45.73
C ILE A 75 26.34 -14.81 -46.40
N ARG A 76 25.04 -15.00 -46.15
CA ARG A 76 23.98 -14.05 -46.54
C ARG A 76 23.28 -13.54 -45.30
N PHE A 77 23.21 -12.21 -45.20
CA PHE A 77 22.55 -11.54 -44.09
C PHE A 77 21.03 -11.61 -44.22
N SER A 78 20.36 -11.71 -43.09
CA SER A 78 18.91 -11.66 -42.93
C SER A 78 18.48 -10.36 -42.26
N TYR A 79 17.19 -10.06 -42.34
CA TYR A 79 16.55 -8.99 -41.59
C TYR A 79 15.69 -9.60 -40.49
N LEU A 80 15.48 -8.84 -39.40
CA LEU A 80 14.57 -9.23 -38.32
C LEU A 80 13.15 -9.34 -38.88
N GLN A 81 12.54 -10.51 -38.74
CA GLN A 81 11.16 -10.72 -39.18
C GLN A 81 10.16 -10.09 -38.18
N PRO A 82 8.94 -9.73 -38.60
CA PRO A 82 7.92 -9.16 -37.69
C PRO A 82 7.58 -10.08 -36.51
N THR A 83 7.61 -11.40 -36.69
CA THR A 83 7.34 -12.41 -35.67
C THR A 83 8.58 -12.85 -34.87
N GLU A 84 9.70 -12.14 -35.05
CA GLU A 84 10.95 -12.41 -34.34
C GLU A 84 11.23 -11.32 -33.29
N LEU A 85 11.71 -11.77 -32.14
CA LEU A 85 12.02 -10.91 -31.00
C LEU A 85 13.49 -11.07 -30.59
N LEU A 86 14.17 -9.96 -30.28
CA LEU A 86 15.58 -9.93 -29.91
C LEU A 86 15.74 -9.96 -28.39
N LEU A 87 16.37 -11.00 -27.85
CA LEU A 87 16.38 -11.25 -26.41
C LEU A 87 17.15 -10.21 -25.59
N ALA A 88 18.31 -9.75 -26.06
CA ALA A 88 19.11 -8.76 -25.33
C ALA A 88 18.53 -7.35 -25.41
N ARG A 89 17.86 -7.02 -26.52
CA ARG A 89 17.23 -5.70 -26.73
C ARG A 89 15.85 -5.61 -26.09
N ASP A 90 15.02 -6.63 -26.25
CA ASP A 90 13.58 -6.58 -25.99
C ASP A 90 13.18 -7.28 -24.67
N VAL A 91 14.05 -8.11 -24.06
CA VAL A 91 13.72 -8.89 -22.85
C VAL A 91 14.71 -8.63 -21.71
N LEU A 92 16.01 -8.69 -21.98
CA LEU A 92 17.04 -8.52 -20.95
C LEU A 92 16.98 -7.11 -20.34
N ASN A 93 17.02 -7.02 -19.01
CA ASN A 93 16.89 -5.78 -18.23
C ASN A 93 15.56 -5.03 -18.41
N LYS A 94 14.50 -5.73 -18.83
CA LYS A 94 13.14 -5.19 -18.93
C LYS A 94 12.27 -5.70 -17.79
N GLN A 95 11.23 -4.93 -17.46
CA GLN A 95 10.13 -5.38 -16.62
C GLN A 95 9.21 -6.27 -17.46
N ILE A 96 8.79 -7.38 -16.88
CA ILE A 96 7.87 -8.35 -17.45
C ILE A 96 6.83 -8.71 -16.39
N VAL A 97 5.66 -9.17 -16.82
CA VAL A 97 4.63 -9.68 -15.92
C VAL A 97 4.81 -11.19 -15.80
N ASP A 98 4.95 -11.68 -14.56
CA ASP A 98 4.89 -13.10 -14.23
C ASP A 98 3.42 -13.49 -13.98
N THR A 99 2.79 -14.15 -14.95
CA THR A 99 1.38 -14.56 -14.83
C THR A 99 1.15 -15.75 -13.90
N GLN A 100 2.22 -16.40 -13.43
CA GLN A 100 2.13 -17.46 -12.43
C GLN A 100 2.36 -16.89 -11.02
N GLY A 101 3.31 -15.98 -10.91
CA GLY A 101 3.69 -15.32 -9.65
C GLY A 101 2.91 -14.06 -9.34
N MET A 102 2.04 -13.61 -10.25
CA MET A 102 1.17 -12.42 -10.13
C MET A 102 1.93 -11.18 -9.69
N LYS A 103 3.03 -10.89 -10.39
CA LYS A 103 3.90 -9.77 -10.03
C LYS A 103 4.74 -9.26 -11.18
N VAL A 104 5.19 -8.03 -11.04
CA VAL A 104 6.16 -7.44 -11.96
C VAL A 104 7.57 -7.83 -11.54
N VAL A 105 8.36 -8.30 -12.50
CA VAL A 105 9.75 -8.69 -12.26
C VAL A 105 10.67 -8.12 -13.32
N ARG A 106 11.91 -7.85 -12.93
CA ARG A 106 12.97 -7.44 -13.84
C ARG A 106 13.76 -8.65 -14.31
N VAL A 107 13.86 -8.82 -15.64
CA VAL A 107 14.70 -9.87 -16.23
C VAL A 107 16.17 -9.53 -16.05
N ASN A 108 16.87 -10.28 -15.20
CA ASN A 108 18.30 -10.09 -14.95
C ASN A 108 19.17 -10.88 -15.92
N ASP A 109 18.69 -12.05 -16.35
CA ASP A 109 19.35 -12.86 -17.38
C ASP A 109 18.34 -13.78 -18.08
N ILE A 110 18.77 -14.46 -19.13
CA ILE A 110 17.91 -15.33 -19.94
C ILE A 110 18.52 -16.71 -20.06
N LYS A 111 17.77 -17.75 -19.70
CA LYS A 111 18.26 -19.13 -19.65
C LYS A 111 17.85 -19.92 -20.88
N PHE A 112 18.81 -20.60 -21.48
CA PHE A 112 18.64 -21.51 -22.59
C PHE A 112 18.84 -22.96 -22.17
N SER A 113 18.24 -23.85 -22.97
CA SER A 113 18.53 -25.28 -23.01
C SER A 113 19.03 -25.65 -24.40
N MET A 114 20.01 -26.56 -24.46
CA MET A 114 20.46 -27.15 -25.70
C MET A 114 19.60 -28.38 -26.01
N SER A 115 18.97 -28.40 -27.18
CA SER A 115 18.16 -29.52 -27.66
C SER A 115 18.71 -30.05 -28.99
N GLY A 116 19.19 -31.30 -29.02
CA GLY A 116 19.82 -31.88 -30.22
C GLY A 116 21.20 -31.32 -30.55
N GLU A 117 21.74 -31.62 -31.74
CA GLU A 117 23.16 -31.34 -32.07
C GLU A 117 23.52 -29.85 -32.29
N ASN A 118 22.55 -28.92 -32.46
CA ASN A 118 22.86 -27.48 -32.55
C ASN A 118 21.64 -26.53 -32.45
N GLN A 119 20.72 -26.75 -31.50
CA GLN A 119 19.56 -25.88 -31.35
C GLN A 119 19.46 -25.35 -29.92
N LEU A 120 19.53 -24.02 -29.78
CA LEU A 120 19.23 -23.32 -28.54
C LEU A 120 17.73 -23.10 -28.44
N ARG A 121 17.13 -23.53 -27.33
CA ARG A 121 15.76 -23.22 -26.96
C ARG A 121 15.74 -22.38 -25.71
N LEU A 122 14.91 -21.36 -25.69
CA LEU A 122 14.66 -20.52 -24.55
C LEU A 122 13.85 -21.30 -23.51
N LEU A 123 14.34 -21.34 -22.27
CA LEU A 123 13.61 -21.90 -21.14
C LEU A 123 12.79 -20.82 -20.42
N GLY A 124 13.43 -19.68 -20.13
CA GLY A 124 12.83 -18.66 -19.28
C GLY A 124 13.78 -17.52 -18.92
N ALA A 125 13.27 -16.56 -18.15
CA ALA A 125 14.03 -15.45 -17.59
C ALA A 125 14.49 -15.76 -16.16
N GLU A 126 15.74 -15.41 -15.84
CA GLU A 126 16.27 -15.42 -14.48
C GLU A 126 15.99 -14.06 -13.84
N VAL A 127 15.28 -14.06 -12.72
CA VAL A 127 14.88 -12.85 -11.98
C VAL A 127 15.53 -12.77 -10.60
N GLY A 128 16.18 -13.83 -10.14
CA GLY A 128 16.84 -13.88 -8.83
C GLY A 128 18.17 -13.13 -8.75
N ALA A 129 18.70 -13.04 -7.54
CA ALA A 129 19.97 -12.36 -7.23
C ALA A 129 21.18 -12.94 -7.99
N ARG A 130 21.15 -14.22 -8.37
CA ARG A 130 22.20 -14.85 -9.18
C ARG A 130 22.35 -14.19 -10.55
N GLY A 131 21.23 -13.85 -11.20
CA GLY A 131 21.25 -13.13 -12.47
C GLY A 131 21.92 -11.75 -12.34
N LEU A 132 21.61 -11.01 -11.26
CA LEU A 132 22.23 -9.71 -10.97
C LEU A 132 23.74 -9.82 -10.74
N LEU A 133 24.16 -10.80 -9.94
CA LEU A 133 25.59 -11.04 -9.68
C LEU A 133 26.34 -11.37 -10.96
N ARG A 134 25.73 -12.18 -11.84
CA ARG A 134 26.31 -12.54 -13.15
C ARG A 134 26.40 -11.36 -14.09
N ALA A 135 25.42 -10.47 -14.09
CA ALA A 135 25.42 -9.24 -14.87
C ALA A 135 26.59 -8.30 -14.47
N ILE A 136 26.95 -8.27 -13.19
CA ILE A 136 28.12 -7.52 -12.68
C ILE A 136 29.43 -8.22 -13.05
N SER A 137 29.57 -9.50 -12.67
CA SER A 137 30.70 -10.33 -13.03
C SER A 137 30.43 -11.82 -12.75
N PRO A 138 30.67 -12.73 -13.71
CA PRO A 138 30.58 -14.17 -13.46
C PRO A 138 31.47 -14.66 -12.30
N ALA A 139 32.62 -14.01 -12.08
CA ALA A 139 33.49 -14.33 -10.95
C ALA A 139 32.87 -13.98 -9.60
N LEU A 140 32.07 -12.91 -9.53
CA LEU A 140 31.38 -12.49 -8.33
C LEU A 140 30.29 -13.49 -7.93
N GLU A 141 29.50 -13.99 -8.89
CA GLU A 141 28.51 -15.05 -8.66
C GLU A 141 29.17 -16.25 -7.97
N HIS A 142 30.28 -16.77 -8.51
CA HIS A 142 30.97 -17.93 -7.95
C HIS A 142 31.55 -17.69 -6.55
N ILE A 143 32.05 -16.49 -6.27
CA ILE A 143 32.58 -16.13 -4.94
C ILE A 143 31.45 -16.10 -3.91
N VAL A 144 30.37 -15.40 -4.23
CA VAL A 144 29.22 -15.23 -3.32
C VAL A 144 28.50 -16.58 -3.12
N GLU A 145 28.30 -17.35 -4.19
CA GLU A 145 27.71 -18.68 -4.12
C GLU A 145 28.57 -19.65 -3.28
N GLY A 146 29.90 -19.63 -3.45
CA GLY A 146 30.81 -20.44 -2.66
C GLY A 146 30.76 -20.10 -1.16
N PHE A 147 30.67 -18.81 -0.82
CA PHE A 147 30.50 -18.34 0.55
C PHE A 147 29.15 -18.73 1.14
N MET A 148 28.06 -18.53 0.38
CA MET A 148 26.68 -18.84 0.77
C MET A 148 26.46 -20.35 0.97
N LYS A 149 27.07 -21.19 0.13
CA LYS A 149 27.12 -22.66 0.31
C LYS A 149 27.82 -23.05 1.61
N HIS A 150 28.88 -22.35 2.01
CA HIS A 150 29.58 -22.61 3.27
C HIS A 150 28.73 -22.25 4.51
N LEU A 151 27.83 -21.27 4.38
CA LEU A 151 26.85 -20.88 5.38
C LEU A 151 25.57 -21.75 5.40
N GLY A 152 25.50 -22.77 4.54
CA GLY A 152 24.35 -23.69 4.46
C GLY A 152 23.11 -23.10 3.77
N LYS A 153 23.24 -21.97 3.07
CA LYS A 153 22.15 -21.31 2.32
C LYS A 153 22.59 -21.06 0.87
N PRO A 154 22.56 -22.06 -0.03
CA PRO A 154 22.89 -21.82 -1.44
C PRO A 154 21.92 -20.80 -2.07
N LEU A 155 22.43 -19.95 -2.97
CA LEU A 155 21.59 -19.05 -3.75
C LEU A 155 20.71 -19.88 -4.71
N SER A 156 19.39 -19.71 -4.65
CA SER A 156 18.45 -20.34 -5.60
C SER A 156 18.59 -19.74 -6.99
N GLU A 157 18.20 -20.51 -8.01
CA GLU A 157 17.89 -19.98 -9.35
C GLU A 157 16.39 -19.74 -9.37
N ASP A 158 15.99 -18.49 -9.62
CA ASP A 158 14.59 -18.09 -9.68
C ASP A 158 14.29 -17.80 -11.15
N ILE A 159 13.72 -18.80 -11.82
CA ILE A 159 13.48 -18.79 -13.27
C ILE A 159 11.99 -18.81 -13.54
N ILE A 160 11.54 -17.83 -14.31
CA ILE A 160 10.18 -17.76 -14.83
C ILE A 160 10.18 -18.33 -16.22
N ALA A 161 9.37 -19.37 -16.45
CA ALA A 161 9.31 -20.04 -17.74
C ALA A 161 8.73 -19.09 -18.81
N TRP A 162 9.19 -19.23 -20.05
CA TRP A 162 8.73 -18.38 -21.16
C TRP A 162 7.21 -18.38 -21.38
N SER A 163 6.53 -19.47 -21.03
CA SER A 163 5.07 -19.57 -21.10
C SER A 163 4.30 -18.73 -20.09
N TYR A 164 4.97 -18.24 -19.05
CA TYR A 164 4.36 -17.42 -17.98
C TYR A 164 4.83 -15.96 -18.02
N MET A 165 5.48 -15.55 -19.11
CA MET A 165 5.98 -14.19 -19.27
C MET A 165 5.13 -13.42 -20.27
N ASP A 166 4.58 -12.29 -19.84
CA ASP A 166 4.02 -11.29 -20.75
C ASP A 166 4.97 -10.08 -20.88
N LEU A 167 5.22 -9.65 -22.12
CA LEU A 167 6.16 -8.55 -22.39
C LEU A 167 5.39 -7.26 -22.63
N LEU A 168 5.70 -6.26 -21.81
CA LEU A 168 5.02 -4.97 -21.80
C LEU A 168 5.46 -4.01 -22.92
N ASP A 169 6.66 -4.20 -23.48
CA ASP A 169 7.32 -3.21 -24.35
C ASP A 169 7.21 -3.60 -25.84
N ARG A 170 6.01 -3.40 -26.46
CA ARG A 170 5.94 -2.90 -27.86
C ARG A 170 4.55 -2.48 -28.35
N SER A 171 4.54 -1.26 -28.89
CA SER A 171 3.49 -0.54 -29.64
C SER A 171 3.10 -1.13 -31.01
N THR A 172 3.07 -2.45 -31.17
CA THR A 172 2.60 -3.06 -32.42
C THR A 172 1.50 -4.06 -32.14
N LYS A 173 0.27 -3.66 -32.51
CA LYS A 173 -0.92 -4.50 -32.64
C LYS A 173 -0.53 -5.95 -32.99
N ASN A 174 -0.85 -6.87 -32.08
CA ASN A 174 -0.92 -8.33 -32.26
C ASN A 174 0.41 -9.09 -32.43
N ILE A 175 1.22 -9.15 -31.36
CA ILE A 175 2.05 -10.35 -31.16
C ILE A 175 1.86 -10.83 -29.72
N GLN A 176 0.82 -11.65 -29.52
CA GLN A 176 0.64 -12.45 -28.32
C GLN A 176 1.91 -13.30 -28.14
N LEU A 177 2.67 -12.98 -27.10
CA LEU A 177 3.86 -13.72 -26.74
C LEU A 177 3.44 -14.88 -25.87
N SER A 178 3.85 -16.06 -26.31
CA SER A 178 3.47 -17.36 -25.77
C SER A 178 2.03 -17.78 -26.08
N VAL A 179 1.86 -19.07 -26.35
CA VAL A 179 0.59 -19.76 -26.15
C VAL A 179 0.41 -19.81 -24.63
N SER A 180 0.10 -18.67 -24.01
CA SER A 180 -0.20 -18.61 -22.59
C SER A 180 -1.51 -19.33 -22.35
N HIS A 181 -1.64 -19.98 -21.20
CA HIS A 181 -2.92 -20.51 -20.74
C HIS A 181 -3.79 -19.42 -20.09
N LYS A 182 -3.25 -18.21 -19.82
CA LYS A 182 -3.97 -17.02 -19.36
C LYS A 182 -3.34 -15.71 -19.86
N THR A 183 -4.10 -14.83 -20.51
CA THR A 183 -3.69 -13.45 -20.84
C THR A 183 -3.99 -12.49 -19.69
N LEU A 184 -3.43 -11.27 -19.69
CA LEU A 184 -3.72 -10.26 -18.67
C LEU A 184 -5.24 -10.04 -18.48
N GLY A 185 -6.00 -9.99 -19.58
CA GLY A 185 -7.47 -9.89 -19.52
C GLY A 185 -8.21 -11.17 -19.08
N GLU A 186 -7.51 -12.20 -18.59
CA GLU A 186 -8.12 -13.37 -17.92
C GLU A 186 -7.74 -13.44 -16.43
N LEU A 187 -7.06 -12.41 -15.92
CA LEU A 187 -6.75 -12.24 -14.49
C LEU A 187 -7.91 -11.54 -13.78
N HIS A 188 -7.95 -11.68 -12.46
CA HIS A 188 -8.91 -10.94 -11.64
C HIS A 188 -8.58 -9.43 -11.66
N PRO A 189 -9.56 -8.52 -11.55
CA PRO A 189 -9.30 -7.08 -11.42
C PRO A 189 -8.27 -6.72 -10.33
N ALA A 190 -8.45 -7.20 -9.10
CA ALA A 190 -7.45 -7.08 -8.02
C ALA A 190 -6.02 -7.52 -8.41
N ASP A 191 -5.88 -8.63 -9.14
CA ASP A 191 -4.58 -9.08 -9.62
C ASP A 191 -3.95 -8.11 -10.65
N ILE A 192 -4.80 -7.47 -11.46
CA ILE A 192 -4.40 -6.48 -12.45
C ILE A 192 -3.95 -5.20 -11.75
N ALA A 193 -4.68 -4.76 -10.71
CA ALA A 193 -4.32 -3.65 -9.84
C ALA A 193 -2.91 -3.82 -9.24
N ASP A 194 -2.70 -4.94 -8.54
CA ASP A 194 -1.40 -5.35 -7.96
C ASP A 194 -0.24 -5.23 -8.96
N ILE A 195 -0.49 -5.66 -10.21
CA ILE A 195 0.52 -5.59 -11.28
C ILE A 195 0.75 -4.13 -11.69
N ILE A 196 -0.30 -3.35 -11.91
CA ILE A 196 -0.24 -1.96 -12.41
C ILE A 196 0.47 -1.05 -11.40
N GLU A 197 0.21 -1.21 -10.12
CA GLU A 197 0.86 -0.45 -9.05
C GLU A 197 2.38 -0.61 -9.05
N GLN A 198 2.85 -1.84 -9.25
CA GLN A 198 4.29 -2.19 -9.28
C GLN A 198 5.02 -1.75 -10.56
N LEU A 199 4.30 -1.26 -11.59
CA LEU A 199 4.89 -0.83 -12.85
C LEU A 199 5.49 0.58 -12.78
N ASP A 200 6.55 0.79 -13.56
CA ASP A 200 7.01 2.14 -13.86
C ASP A 200 5.87 2.94 -14.54
N PRO A 201 5.68 4.25 -14.27
CA PRO A 201 4.52 5.04 -14.75
C PRO A 201 4.26 4.95 -16.25
N ARG A 202 5.33 4.85 -17.06
CA ARG A 202 5.22 4.72 -18.52
C ARG A 202 4.61 3.38 -18.97
N LEU A 203 4.89 2.30 -18.24
CA LEU A 203 4.38 0.96 -18.55
C LEU A 203 2.95 0.81 -18.02
N ARG A 204 2.69 1.42 -16.86
CA ARG A 204 1.37 1.49 -16.24
C ARG A 204 0.26 1.93 -17.21
N ALA A 205 0.40 3.13 -17.78
CA ALA A 205 -0.55 3.65 -18.76
C ALA A 205 -0.68 2.78 -20.02
N GLN A 206 0.36 2.04 -20.41
CA GLN A 206 0.31 1.13 -21.57
C GLN A 206 -0.43 -0.17 -21.26
N VAL A 207 -0.36 -0.65 -20.02
CA VAL A 207 -1.08 -1.84 -19.55
C VAL A 207 -2.54 -1.50 -19.35
N PHE A 208 -2.82 -0.40 -18.65
CA PHE A 208 -4.18 0.09 -18.44
C PHE A 208 -4.92 0.33 -19.76
N ALA A 209 -4.28 0.94 -20.76
CA ALA A 209 -4.87 1.16 -22.08
C ALA A 209 -5.10 -0.11 -22.93
N GLN A 210 -4.64 -1.29 -22.48
CA GLN A 210 -4.92 -2.58 -23.12
C GLN A 210 -6.13 -3.30 -22.53
N LEU A 211 -6.56 -2.90 -21.33
CA LEU A 211 -7.78 -3.40 -20.72
C LEU A 211 -8.98 -2.90 -21.54
N ASP A 212 -10.03 -3.71 -21.59
CA ASP A 212 -11.32 -3.17 -22.03
C ASP A 212 -11.93 -2.28 -20.93
N THR A 213 -12.96 -1.52 -21.29
CA THR A 213 -13.53 -0.50 -20.38
C THR A 213 -14.11 -1.09 -19.10
N ALA A 214 -14.67 -2.31 -19.14
CA ALA A 214 -15.22 -2.95 -17.95
C ALA A 214 -14.11 -3.44 -17.03
N GLN A 215 -13.09 -4.11 -17.60
CA GLN A 215 -11.92 -4.53 -16.83
C GLN A 215 -11.12 -3.36 -16.25
N ALA A 216 -11.07 -2.24 -16.97
CA ALA A 216 -10.42 -1.04 -16.48
C ALA A 216 -11.18 -0.38 -15.33
N ALA A 217 -12.52 -0.44 -15.36
CA ALA A 217 -13.41 0.04 -14.31
C ALA A 217 -13.26 -0.79 -13.03
N GLU A 218 -13.34 -2.12 -13.11
CA GLU A 218 -13.15 -2.99 -11.94
C GLU A 218 -11.71 -2.95 -11.42
N ALA A 219 -10.71 -2.85 -12.31
CA ALA A 219 -9.31 -2.87 -11.85
C ALA A 219 -8.88 -1.57 -11.18
N ILE A 220 -9.49 -0.43 -11.52
CA ILE A 220 -9.11 0.87 -10.94
C ILE A 220 -9.70 1.07 -9.55
N SER A 221 -10.88 0.51 -9.24
CA SER A 221 -11.47 0.57 -7.89
C SER A 221 -10.63 -0.23 -6.89
N GLU A 222 -9.91 -1.26 -7.36
CA GLU A 222 -9.04 -2.11 -6.54
C GLU A 222 -7.62 -1.54 -6.30
N PHE A 223 -7.38 -0.25 -6.56
CA PHE A 223 -6.06 0.37 -6.32
C PHE A 223 -5.95 0.88 -4.88
N ASP A 224 -4.81 0.62 -4.23
CA ASP A 224 -4.50 1.09 -2.87
C ASP A 224 -4.01 2.56 -2.83
N ASP A 225 -3.79 3.20 -3.99
CA ASP A 225 -3.15 4.52 -4.13
C ASP A 225 -4.03 5.52 -4.90
N ASP A 226 -4.62 6.49 -4.19
CA ASP A 226 -5.51 7.51 -4.75
C ASP A 226 -4.80 8.44 -5.76
N GLU A 227 -3.51 8.75 -5.52
CA GLU A 227 -2.72 9.56 -6.46
C GLU A 227 -2.55 8.82 -7.79
N LEU A 228 -2.36 7.50 -7.69
CA LEU A 228 -2.25 6.62 -8.84
C LEU A 228 -3.56 6.51 -9.61
N MET A 229 -4.68 6.31 -8.91
CA MET A 229 -6.02 6.26 -9.48
C MET A 229 -6.29 7.53 -10.30
N THR A 230 -6.01 8.69 -9.71
CA THR A 230 -6.12 9.99 -10.36
C THR A 230 -5.21 10.10 -11.59
N GLU A 231 -3.94 9.68 -11.47
CA GLU A 231 -2.97 9.67 -12.60
C GLU A 231 -3.51 8.87 -13.79
N MET A 232 -4.12 7.69 -13.53
CA MET A 232 -4.66 6.84 -14.59
C MET A 232 -5.92 7.44 -15.23
N LEU A 233 -6.82 7.99 -14.42
CA LEU A 233 -8.05 8.61 -14.93
C LEU A 233 -7.77 9.87 -15.74
N GLU A 234 -6.81 10.69 -15.33
CA GLU A 234 -6.34 11.87 -16.10
C GLU A 234 -5.68 11.49 -17.43
N GLY A 235 -5.08 10.30 -17.50
CA GLY A 235 -4.48 9.75 -18.71
C GLY A 235 -5.50 9.37 -19.80
N LEU A 236 -6.77 9.19 -19.43
CA LEU A 236 -7.87 8.86 -20.34
C LEU A 236 -8.44 10.11 -21.04
N SER A 237 -9.06 9.88 -22.21
CA SER A 237 -9.89 10.92 -22.80
C SER A 237 -11.16 11.10 -21.96
N ASP A 238 -11.73 12.31 -21.91
CA ASP A 238 -12.93 12.57 -21.08
C ASP A 238 -14.10 11.63 -21.42
N THR A 239 -14.21 11.21 -22.68
CA THR A 239 -15.23 10.26 -23.13
C THR A 239 -14.96 8.85 -22.66
N ASP A 240 -13.70 8.42 -22.62
CA ASP A 240 -13.33 7.08 -22.16
C ASP A 240 -13.47 7.00 -20.64
N ALA A 241 -13.00 8.02 -19.91
CA ALA A 241 -13.16 8.13 -18.46
C ALA A 241 -14.64 8.14 -18.05
N SER A 242 -15.46 8.96 -18.72
CA SER A 242 -16.91 8.99 -18.45
C SER A 242 -17.61 7.67 -18.79
N SER A 243 -17.14 6.94 -19.80
CA SER A 243 -17.72 5.63 -20.15
C SER A 243 -17.31 4.56 -19.15
N MET A 244 -16.08 4.63 -18.64
CA MET A 244 -15.56 3.72 -17.61
C MET A 244 -16.30 3.91 -16.29
N LEU A 245 -16.36 5.14 -15.78
CA LEU A 245 -17.12 5.48 -14.56
C LEU A 245 -18.61 5.16 -14.65
N ALA A 246 -19.19 5.09 -15.86
CA ALA A 246 -20.60 4.74 -16.04
C ALA A 246 -20.87 3.22 -16.02
N MET A 247 -19.80 2.41 -16.03
CA MET A 247 -19.83 0.95 -15.93
C MET A 247 -19.43 0.47 -14.52
N MET A 248 -19.03 1.39 -13.64
CA MET A 248 -18.67 1.11 -12.25
C MET A 248 -19.92 1.16 -11.39
N ASP A 249 -19.84 0.54 -10.21
CA ASP A 249 -20.86 0.68 -9.20
C ASP A 249 -20.95 2.14 -8.72
N PRO A 250 -22.15 2.64 -8.36
CA PRO A 250 -22.36 4.06 -8.14
C PRO A 250 -21.51 4.68 -7.02
N ASP A 251 -21.25 3.91 -5.98
CA ASP A 251 -20.36 4.17 -4.83
C ASP A 251 -18.90 4.28 -5.27
N ASP A 252 -18.35 3.23 -5.89
CA ASP A 252 -17.00 3.26 -6.47
C ASP A 252 -16.80 4.48 -7.40
N ALA A 253 -17.79 4.76 -8.25
CA ALA A 253 -17.74 5.90 -9.16
C ALA A 253 -17.84 7.25 -8.44
N ALA A 254 -18.50 7.32 -7.28
CA ALA A 254 -18.56 8.51 -6.46
C ALA A 254 -17.19 8.80 -5.83
N ASP A 255 -16.55 7.78 -5.28
CA ASP A 255 -15.23 7.88 -4.62
C ASP A 255 -14.17 8.33 -5.62
N LEU A 256 -14.12 7.71 -6.80
CA LEU A 256 -13.23 8.12 -7.90
C LEU A 256 -13.44 9.56 -8.37
N ILE A 257 -14.67 10.08 -8.28
CA ILE A 257 -14.99 11.45 -8.71
C ILE A 257 -14.58 12.47 -7.66
N ASP A 258 -14.60 12.11 -6.38
CA ASP A 258 -14.29 13.03 -5.29
C ASP A 258 -12.80 13.40 -5.25
N GLU A 259 -11.93 12.47 -5.67
CA GLU A 259 -10.49 12.70 -5.87
C GLU A 259 -10.16 13.70 -7.00
N LEU A 260 -11.12 14.01 -7.87
CA LEU A 260 -10.91 14.89 -9.03
C LEU A 260 -11.17 16.35 -8.71
N ASP A 261 -10.52 17.21 -9.50
CA ASP A 261 -10.87 18.62 -9.46
C ASP A 261 -12.33 18.85 -9.94
N TYR A 262 -13.04 19.74 -9.24
CA TYR A 262 -14.45 20.02 -9.48
C TYR A 262 -14.78 20.29 -10.96
N GLU A 263 -13.89 20.94 -11.72
CA GLU A 263 -14.12 21.21 -13.15
C GLU A 263 -14.11 19.93 -14.00
N LYS A 264 -13.25 18.96 -13.69
CA LYS A 264 -13.18 17.66 -14.36
C LYS A 264 -14.32 16.76 -13.92
N ALA A 265 -14.57 16.64 -12.62
CA ALA A 265 -15.70 15.88 -12.07
C ALA A 265 -17.02 16.26 -12.76
N GLU A 266 -17.35 17.55 -12.77
CA GLU A 266 -18.58 18.06 -13.41
C GLU A 266 -18.61 17.84 -14.92
N LYS A 267 -17.45 17.80 -15.57
CA LYS A 267 -17.35 17.51 -17.00
C LYS A 267 -17.62 16.03 -17.29
N LEU A 268 -17.08 15.11 -16.49
CA LEU A 268 -17.29 13.68 -16.65
C LEU A 268 -18.76 13.31 -16.38
N LEU A 269 -19.34 13.81 -15.28
CA LEU A 269 -20.75 13.61 -14.94
C LEU A 269 -21.71 14.05 -16.06
N ARG A 270 -21.41 15.14 -16.77
CA ARG A 270 -22.22 15.63 -17.90
C ARG A 270 -22.11 14.80 -19.17
N LEU A 271 -21.05 14.02 -19.30
CA LEU A 271 -20.85 13.13 -20.45
C LEU A 271 -21.55 11.78 -20.24
N MET A 272 -21.90 11.45 -18.99
CA MET A 272 -22.62 10.25 -18.60
C MET A 272 -24.11 10.27 -19.00
N GLY A 273 -24.75 9.10 -18.91
CA GLY A 273 -26.20 8.99 -18.96
C GLY A 273 -26.86 9.61 -17.73
N VAL A 274 -28.11 10.06 -17.90
CA VAL A 274 -28.87 10.76 -16.85
C VAL A 274 -29.18 9.85 -15.64
N LYS A 275 -29.25 8.53 -15.85
CA LYS A 275 -29.53 7.57 -14.77
C LYS A 275 -28.29 7.45 -13.88
N GLU A 276 -27.15 7.19 -14.49
CA GLU A 276 -25.84 6.98 -13.87
C GLU A 276 -25.38 8.28 -13.17
N GLU A 277 -25.44 9.42 -13.88
CA GLU A 277 -25.12 10.74 -13.31
C GLU A 277 -25.95 11.03 -12.05
N LYS A 278 -27.24 10.68 -12.07
CA LYS A 278 -28.13 10.96 -10.95
C LYS A 278 -27.83 10.07 -9.74
N ALA A 279 -27.47 8.80 -9.96
CA ALA A 279 -27.11 7.89 -8.89
C ALA A 279 -25.88 8.44 -8.14
N ILE A 280 -24.80 8.70 -8.88
CA ILE A 280 -23.53 9.19 -8.34
C ILE A 280 -23.71 10.55 -7.65
N ARG A 281 -24.45 11.49 -8.26
CA ARG A 281 -24.71 12.81 -7.64
C ARG A 281 -25.50 12.74 -6.35
N ASN A 282 -26.35 11.73 -6.17
CA ASN A 282 -27.06 11.57 -4.90
C ASN A 282 -26.08 11.14 -3.81
N LEU A 283 -25.16 10.22 -4.13
CA LEU A 283 -24.13 9.75 -3.21
C LEU A 283 -23.21 10.90 -2.80
N LEU A 284 -22.63 11.63 -3.78
CA LEU A 284 -21.85 12.87 -3.58
C LEU A 284 -22.57 13.98 -2.76
N GLY A 285 -23.88 13.83 -2.50
CA GLY A 285 -24.65 14.74 -1.66
C GLY A 285 -24.54 14.45 -0.16
N TYR A 286 -24.13 13.24 0.24
CA TYR A 286 -23.87 12.85 1.62
C TYR A 286 -22.47 13.30 2.07
N GLU A 287 -22.27 13.40 3.38
CA GLU A 287 -20.95 13.68 3.96
C GLU A 287 -20.03 12.46 3.81
N ASP A 288 -18.72 12.68 3.74
CA ASP A 288 -17.74 11.60 3.68
C ASP A 288 -17.82 10.74 4.95
N ASN A 289 -17.39 9.48 4.85
CA ASN A 289 -17.40 8.49 5.94
C ASN A 289 -18.80 8.22 6.54
N THR A 290 -19.87 8.40 5.73
CA THR A 290 -21.24 8.09 6.15
C THR A 290 -21.82 6.92 5.37
N ALA A 291 -22.83 6.26 5.95
CA ALA A 291 -23.60 5.20 5.30
C ALA A 291 -24.16 5.62 3.92
N GLY A 292 -24.48 6.89 3.75
CA GLY A 292 -24.97 7.45 2.48
C GLY A 292 -23.89 7.65 1.41
N ARG A 293 -22.62 7.80 1.82
CA ARG A 293 -21.47 7.87 0.90
C ARG A 293 -21.10 6.47 0.40
N ILE A 294 -21.00 5.49 1.29
CA ILE A 294 -20.56 4.11 0.99
C ILE A 294 -21.71 3.16 0.56
N MET A 295 -22.87 3.68 0.18
CA MET A 295 -23.99 2.85 -0.26
C MET A 295 -24.11 2.79 -1.78
N THR A 296 -24.38 1.61 -2.29
CA THR A 296 -24.89 1.46 -3.66
C THR A 296 -26.39 1.65 -3.74
N SER A 297 -26.85 2.26 -4.84
CA SER A 297 -28.28 2.36 -5.16
C SER A 297 -28.83 1.11 -5.90
N GLU A 298 -27.98 0.12 -6.13
CA GLU A 298 -28.27 -1.10 -6.90
C GLU A 298 -28.77 -2.23 -5.98
N PHE A 299 -30.06 -2.19 -5.61
CA PHE A 299 -30.67 -3.22 -4.76
C PHE A 299 -32.02 -3.72 -5.28
N VAL A 300 -32.42 -4.92 -4.87
CA VAL A 300 -33.70 -5.52 -5.27
C VAL A 300 -34.80 -5.25 -4.22
N SER A 301 -35.77 -4.40 -4.57
CA SER A 301 -36.99 -4.17 -3.77
C SER A 301 -38.26 -4.54 -4.55
N LEU A 302 -39.21 -5.20 -3.87
CA LEU A 302 -40.48 -5.62 -4.45
C LEU A 302 -41.65 -5.43 -3.45
N PRO A 303 -42.89 -5.21 -3.93
CA PRO A 303 -44.04 -5.13 -3.03
C PRO A 303 -44.21 -6.41 -2.21
N ALA A 304 -44.54 -6.28 -0.91
CA ALA A 304 -44.77 -7.44 -0.03
C ALA A 304 -45.87 -8.40 -0.53
N THR A 305 -46.74 -7.95 -1.44
CA THR A 305 -47.78 -8.75 -2.10
C THR A 305 -47.30 -9.58 -3.30
N ALA A 306 -46.09 -9.33 -3.80
CA ALA A 306 -45.51 -10.10 -4.90
C ALA A 306 -45.27 -11.56 -4.49
N THR A 307 -45.19 -12.45 -5.47
CA THR A 307 -44.90 -13.87 -5.22
C THR A 307 -43.40 -14.15 -5.31
N VAL A 308 -42.96 -15.28 -4.75
CA VAL A 308 -41.58 -15.78 -4.91
C VAL A 308 -41.24 -15.94 -6.40
N GLY A 309 -42.21 -16.37 -7.22
CA GLY A 309 -42.05 -16.48 -8.66
C GLY A 309 -41.78 -15.14 -9.35
N ASP A 310 -42.44 -14.07 -8.91
CA ASP A 310 -42.20 -12.72 -9.43
C ASP A 310 -40.80 -12.22 -9.04
N ALA A 311 -40.37 -12.48 -7.80
CA ALA A 311 -39.05 -12.09 -7.33
C ALA A 311 -37.91 -12.79 -8.08
N ILE A 312 -38.03 -14.10 -8.31
CA ILE A 312 -37.02 -14.85 -9.08
C ILE A 312 -36.97 -14.37 -10.54
N GLU A 313 -38.11 -14.00 -11.13
CA GLU A 313 -38.10 -13.46 -12.49
C GLU A 313 -37.49 -12.07 -12.56
N ALA A 314 -37.78 -11.20 -11.58
CA ALA A 314 -37.15 -9.88 -11.47
C ALA A 314 -35.62 -10.00 -11.37
N ILE A 315 -35.11 -10.91 -10.52
CA ILE A 315 -33.67 -11.17 -10.40
C ILE A 315 -33.04 -11.67 -11.72
N ARG A 316 -33.80 -12.42 -12.53
CA ARG A 316 -33.29 -12.93 -13.83
C ARG A 316 -33.23 -11.90 -14.93
N GLU A 317 -33.94 -10.78 -14.79
CA GLU A 317 -33.93 -9.67 -15.74
C GLU A 317 -32.81 -8.67 -15.47
N LEU A 318 -32.12 -8.79 -14.32
CA LEU A 318 -30.97 -7.98 -13.97
C LEU A 318 -29.74 -8.34 -14.83
N ASP A 319 -28.84 -7.38 -14.95
CA ASP A 319 -27.57 -7.55 -15.65
C ASP A 319 -26.63 -8.50 -14.86
N GLU A 320 -25.61 -9.05 -15.53
CA GLU A 320 -24.72 -10.08 -14.93
C GLU A 320 -23.81 -9.51 -13.84
N ASP A 321 -23.52 -8.22 -13.95
CA ASP A 321 -22.70 -7.34 -13.13
C ASP A 321 -23.54 -6.56 -12.10
N PHE A 322 -24.77 -6.98 -11.80
CA PHE A 322 -25.58 -6.31 -10.77
C PHE A 322 -25.03 -6.59 -9.37
N GLU A 323 -24.66 -5.52 -8.68
CA GLU A 323 -24.07 -5.44 -7.33
C GLU A 323 -24.47 -6.60 -6.38
N SER A 324 -25.70 -6.58 -5.85
CA SER A 324 -26.12 -7.60 -4.87
C SER A 324 -27.55 -8.12 -5.06
N VAL A 325 -27.65 -9.43 -5.26
CA VAL A 325 -28.92 -10.19 -5.29
C VAL A 325 -29.11 -11.11 -4.08
N TYR A 326 -28.24 -11.01 -3.06
CA TYR A 326 -28.30 -11.88 -1.88
C TYR A 326 -29.55 -11.64 -1.02
N TYR A 327 -30.05 -10.40 -1.02
CA TYR A 327 -31.27 -10.00 -0.35
C TYR A 327 -32.29 -9.40 -1.31
N VAL A 328 -33.57 -9.68 -1.02
CA VAL A 328 -34.72 -9.00 -1.61
C VAL A 328 -35.48 -8.31 -0.50
N TYR A 329 -35.58 -7.00 -0.62
CA TYR A 329 -36.32 -6.15 0.30
C TYR A 329 -37.80 -6.10 -0.10
N THR A 330 -38.67 -6.03 0.89
CA THR A 330 -40.10 -5.92 0.67
C THR A 330 -40.63 -4.58 1.14
N GLU A 331 -41.40 -3.91 0.30
CA GLU A 331 -41.98 -2.60 0.56
C GLU A 331 -43.52 -2.65 0.66
N ASP A 332 -44.09 -1.67 1.37
CA ASP A 332 -45.52 -1.43 1.39
C ASP A 332 -45.96 -0.46 0.27
N PRO A 333 -47.27 -0.21 0.08
CA PRO A 333 -47.74 0.71 -0.97
C PRO A 333 -47.30 2.19 -0.80
N SER A 334 -46.77 2.58 0.35
CA SER A 334 -46.13 3.89 0.56
C SER A 334 -44.65 3.89 0.18
N GLY A 335 -44.05 2.73 -0.08
CA GLY A 335 -42.61 2.55 -0.32
C GLY A 335 -41.83 2.24 0.97
N MET A 336 -42.50 2.06 2.10
CA MET A 336 -41.83 1.82 3.38
C MET A 336 -41.28 0.40 3.42
N LEU A 337 -40.04 0.25 3.88
CA LEU A 337 -39.39 -1.05 4.08
C LEU A 337 -40.12 -1.86 5.16
N THR A 338 -40.60 -3.06 4.79
CA THR A 338 -41.42 -3.93 5.64
C THR A 338 -40.77 -5.28 5.98
N GLY A 339 -39.77 -5.70 5.22
CA GLY A 339 -39.08 -6.96 5.46
C GLY A 339 -37.96 -7.25 4.48
N VAL A 340 -37.23 -8.33 4.74
CA VAL A 340 -36.11 -8.81 3.91
C VAL A 340 -36.18 -10.33 3.74
N LEU A 341 -35.79 -10.81 2.57
CA LEU A 341 -35.66 -12.23 2.25
C LEU A 341 -34.28 -12.51 1.67
N SER A 342 -33.58 -13.51 2.21
CA SER A 342 -32.39 -14.04 1.55
C SER A 342 -32.75 -14.79 0.27
N LEU A 343 -31.86 -14.79 -0.72
CA LEU A 343 -31.98 -15.59 -1.94
C LEU A 343 -32.20 -17.08 -1.62
N ARG A 344 -31.55 -17.59 -0.57
CA ARG A 344 -31.75 -18.94 -0.04
C ARG A 344 -33.22 -19.20 0.33
N THR A 345 -33.89 -18.24 0.94
CA THR A 345 -35.31 -18.34 1.31
C THR A 345 -36.18 -18.43 0.05
N LEU A 346 -35.89 -17.60 -0.97
CA LEU A 346 -36.62 -17.61 -2.23
C LEU A 346 -36.47 -18.93 -2.99
N ILE A 347 -35.27 -19.51 -3.03
CA ILE A 347 -34.99 -20.77 -3.73
C ILE A 347 -35.75 -21.97 -3.12
N VAL A 348 -35.91 -21.99 -1.79
CA VAL A 348 -36.55 -23.11 -1.07
C VAL A 348 -38.08 -22.96 -0.98
N ALA A 349 -38.59 -21.74 -1.07
CA ALA A 349 -40.00 -21.44 -0.91
C ALA A 349 -40.86 -21.90 -2.10
N ASP A 350 -42.16 -22.10 -1.84
CA ASP A 350 -43.14 -22.35 -2.89
C ASP A 350 -43.27 -21.11 -3.79
N ARG A 351 -43.24 -21.32 -5.12
CA ARG A 351 -43.28 -20.25 -6.12
C ARG A 351 -44.46 -19.28 -5.97
N ASP A 352 -45.61 -19.78 -5.52
CA ASP A 352 -46.85 -19.00 -5.40
C ASP A 352 -47.02 -18.36 -4.00
N ALA A 353 -46.08 -18.60 -3.06
CA ALA A 353 -46.09 -17.94 -1.77
C ALA A 353 -45.77 -16.45 -1.94
N THR A 354 -46.40 -15.60 -1.12
CA THR A 354 -46.18 -14.15 -1.15
C THR A 354 -44.96 -13.76 -0.33
N LEU A 355 -44.17 -12.78 -0.80
CA LEU A 355 -42.94 -12.34 -0.12
C LEU A 355 -43.19 -11.93 1.33
N GLY A 356 -44.22 -11.13 1.60
CA GLY A 356 -44.51 -10.64 2.95
C GLY A 356 -44.91 -11.72 3.98
N GLN A 357 -45.22 -12.95 3.55
CA GLN A 357 -45.42 -14.09 4.46
C GLN A 357 -44.11 -14.74 4.90
N LEU A 358 -43.08 -14.63 4.05
CA LEU A 358 -41.77 -15.25 4.24
C LEU A 358 -40.71 -14.25 4.74
N ALA A 359 -40.95 -12.96 4.53
CA ALA A 359 -40.06 -11.87 4.92
C ALA A 359 -39.79 -11.85 6.43
N TYR A 360 -38.52 -11.68 6.78
CA TYR A 360 -38.10 -11.35 8.13
C TYR A 360 -38.41 -9.86 8.39
N ARG A 361 -39.05 -9.55 9.52
CA ARG A 361 -39.63 -8.21 9.80
C ARG A 361 -38.90 -7.41 10.88
N ASP A 362 -38.09 -8.07 11.69
CA ASP A 362 -37.29 -7.41 12.73
C ASP A 362 -36.00 -6.90 12.09
N LEU A 363 -36.14 -5.91 11.22
CA LEU A 363 -35.08 -5.38 10.38
C LEU A 363 -34.08 -4.54 11.17
N VAL A 364 -32.80 -4.76 10.87
CA VAL A 364 -31.71 -3.82 11.17
C VAL A 364 -31.53 -2.96 9.92
N TYR A 365 -31.47 -1.65 10.09
CA TYR A 365 -31.28 -0.67 9.04
C TYR A 365 -30.61 0.56 9.65
N VAL A 366 -29.88 1.31 8.84
CA VAL A 366 -29.07 2.47 9.26
C VAL A 366 -29.60 3.75 8.62
N SER A 367 -29.29 4.89 9.24
CA SER A 367 -29.55 6.23 8.67
C SER A 367 -28.48 6.55 7.62
N PRO A 368 -28.78 7.32 6.55
CA PRO A 368 -27.75 7.73 5.60
C PRO A 368 -26.66 8.63 6.20
N ASP A 369 -26.98 9.33 7.31
CA ASP A 369 -26.03 10.19 8.02
C ASP A 369 -25.32 9.44 9.18
N GLU A 370 -25.46 8.12 9.27
CA GLU A 370 -24.79 7.29 10.27
C GLU A 370 -23.33 7.07 9.86
N ASP A 371 -22.42 7.07 10.83
CA ASP A 371 -20.99 6.89 10.60
C ASP A 371 -20.70 5.51 10.02
N GLN A 372 -19.74 5.43 9.09
CA GLN A 372 -19.40 4.17 8.43
C GLN A 372 -18.91 3.10 9.41
N GLU A 373 -18.17 3.46 10.46
CA GLU A 373 -17.70 2.53 11.49
C GLU A 373 -18.90 1.87 12.20
N ASP A 374 -19.88 2.67 12.63
CA ASP A 374 -21.12 2.20 13.26
C ASP A 374 -21.91 1.25 12.34
N VAL A 375 -21.95 1.53 11.03
CA VAL A 375 -22.58 0.66 10.03
C VAL A 375 -21.88 -0.70 9.99
N THR A 376 -20.54 -0.71 9.90
CA THR A 376 -19.76 -1.96 9.86
C THR A 376 -19.89 -2.77 11.15
N ASP A 377 -20.04 -2.11 12.29
CA ASP A 377 -20.23 -2.71 13.60
C ASP A 377 -21.58 -3.43 13.70
N GLU A 378 -22.66 -2.79 13.23
CA GLU A 378 -23.98 -3.41 13.16
C GLU A 378 -23.98 -4.59 12.16
N MET A 379 -23.33 -4.45 11.00
CA MET A 379 -23.18 -5.55 10.03
C MET A 379 -22.45 -6.75 10.64
N THR A 380 -21.32 -6.52 11.32
CA THR A 380 -20.50 -7.55 11.96
C THR A 380 -21.25 -8.23 13.10
N LYS A 381 -21.95 -7.45 13.93
CA LYS A 381 -22.72 -7.93 15.08
C LYS A 381 -23.87 -8.86 14.71
N TYR A 382 -24.50 -8.63 13.56
CA TYR A 382 -25.63 -9.42 13.07
C TYR A 382 -25.28 -10.39 11.92
N ASP A 383 -23.99 -10.51 11.58
CA ASP A 383 -23.49 -11.34 10.47
C ASP A 383 -24.22 -11.03 9.13
N LEU A 384 -24.41 -9.75 8.82
CA LEU A 384 -25.15 -9.29 7.62
C LEU A 384 -24.22 -9.22 6.41
N VAL A 385 -24.71 -9.71 5.26
CA VAL A 385 -24.02 -9.60 3.96
C VAL A 385 -24.31 -8.26 3.26
N ALA A 386 -25.38 -7.59 3.66
CA ALA A 386 -25.69 -6.22 3.27
C ALA A 386 -26.68 -5.64 4.29
N ILE A 387 -26.65 -4.32 4.48
CA ILE A 387 -27.53 -3.59 5.39
C ILE A 387 -28.26 -2.48 4.62
N PRO A 388 -29.59 -2.32 4.78
CA PRO A 388 -30.32 -1.28 4.08
C PRO A 388 -30.15 0.09 4.74
N VAL A 389 -29.87 1.09 3.92
CA VAL A 389 -29.81 2.51 4.32
C VAL A 389 -31.19 3.13 4.06
N CYS A 390 -31.78 3.75 5.07
CA CYS A 390 -33.17 4.23 5.02
C CYS A 390 -33.32 5.68 5.45
N ASP A 391 -34.25 6.40 4.80
CA ASP A 391 -34.66 7.74 5.25
C ASP A 391 -35.46 7.71 6.58
N GLU A 392 -35.78 8.89 7.13
CA GLU A 392 -36.58 9.03 8.35
C GLU A 392 -37.96 8.31 8.31
N ASN A 393 -38.51 8.10 7.11
CA ASN A 393 -39.79 7.43 6.89
C ASN A 393 -39.64 5.93 6.58
N ARG A 394 -38.43 5.38 6.68
CA ARG A 394 -38.05 4.01 6.30
C ARG A 394 -38.23 3.69 4.81
N HIS A 395 -38.04 4.66 3.92
CA HIS A 395 -37.82 4.34 2.51
C HIS A 395 -36.36 3.95 2.31
N ILE A 396 -36.12 2.81 1.68
CA ILE A 396 -34.77 2.36 1.34
C ILE A 396 -34.19 3.28 0.26
N LEU A 397 -33.00 3.82 0.55
CA LEU A 397 -32.25 4.70 -0.34
C LEU A 397 -31.18 3.93 -1.11
N GLY A 398 -30.56 2.96 -0.43
CA GLY A 398 -29.48 2.12 -0.92
C GLY A 398 -29.19 0.96 0.05
N ILE A 399 -28.13 0.22 -0.22
CA ILE A 399 -27.57 -0.79 0.67
C ILE A 399 -26.07 -0.58 0.80
N VAL A 400 -25.50 -0.96 1.94
CA VAL A 400 -24.04 -1.12 2.09
C VAL A 400 -23.75 -2.62 2.05
N THR A 401 -22.76 -3.02 1.26
CA THR A 401 -22.40 -4.44 1.11
C THR A 401 -21.30 -4.83 2.09
N PHE A 402 -21.04 -6.13 2.20
CA PHE A 402 -20.06 -6.63 3.16
C PHE A 402 -18.62 -6.35 2.71
N ASP A 403 -18.39 -6.30 1.41
CA ASP A 403 -17.13 -5.92 0.78
C ASP A 403 -16.79 -4.45 1.08
N ASP A 404 -17.70 -3.51 0.84
CA ASP A 404 -17.50 -2.10 1.21
C ASP A 404 -17.22 -1.96 2.73
N ALA A 405 -17.97 -2.71 3.55
CA ALA A 405 -17.74 -2.72 4.99
C ALA A 405 -16.37 -3.30 5.38
N MET A 406 -15.81 -4.22 4.59
CA MET A 406 -14.46 -4.75 4.84
C MET A 406 -13.38 -3.73 4.52
N ASP A 407 -13.59 -2.90 3.49
CA ASP A 407 -12.67 -1.84 3.11
C ASP A 407 -12.71 -0.71 4.15
N VAL A 408 -13.89 -0.31 4.59
CA VAL A 408 -14.06 0.62 5.73
C VAL A 408 -13.32 0.10 6.97
N ILE A 409 -13.47 -1.18 7.34
CA ILE A 409 -12.74 -1.75 8.48
C ILE A 409 -11.22 -1.65 8.30
N ALA A 410 -10.71 -1.79 7.07
CA ALA A 410 -9.29 -1.67 6.78
C ALA A 410 -8.81 -0.21 6.87
N GLU A 411 -9.59 0.73 6.34
CA GLU A 411 -9.35 2.17 6.40
C GLU A 411 -9.35 2.70 7.83
N GLU A 412 -10.38 2.39 8.61
CA GLU A 412 -10.48 2.75 10.04
C GLU A 412 -9.30 2.18 10.82
N HIS A 413 -8.90 0.94 10.53
CA HIS A 413 -7.72 0.35 11.14
C HIS A 413 -6.42 1.09 10.77
N GLN A 414 -6.32 1.57 9.53
CA GLN A 414 -5.18 2.35 9.07
C GLN A 414 -5.14 3.72 9.75
N GLU A 415 -6.27 4.42 9.86
CA GLU A 415 -6.40 5.66 10.62
C GLU A 415 -5.98 5.47 12.09
N ASP A 416 -6.49 4.43 12.74
CA ASP A 416 -6.13 4.05 14.10
C ASP A 416 -4.61 3.89 14.28
N LEU A 417 -3.95 3.24 13.31
CA LEU A 417 -2.50 3.07 13.30
C LEU A 417 -1.77 4.42 13.15
N GLN A 418 -2.27 5.31 12.29
CA GLN A 418 -1.74 6.67 12.12
C GLN A 418 -1.80 7.46 13.44
N ILE A 419 -2.94 7.39 14.12
CA ILE A 419 -3.16 8.00 15.43
C ILE A 419 -2.24 7.34 16.47
N ALA A 420 -2.10 6.01 16.46
CA ALA A 420 -1.14 5.28 17.29
C ALA A 420 0.32 5.70 17.01
N GLY A 421 0.59 6.35 15.88
CA GLY A 421 1.90 6.86 15.47
C GLY A 421 2.77 5.80 14.82
N VAL A 422 2.15 4.74 14.29
CA VAL A 422 2.71 3.84 13.29
C VAL A 422 2.33 4.49 11.96
N GLY A 423 3.30 5.04 11.22
CA GLY A 423 2.97 5.78 10.00
C GLY A 423 2.37 4.85 8.93
N SER A 424 1.50 5.39 8.06
CA SER A 424 0.83 4.74 6.92
C SER A 424 1.75 4.23 5.81
N GLY A 425 3.04 4.01 6.09
CA GLY A 425 4.03 3.49 5.15
C GLY A 425 4.82 2.30 5.69
N ASP A 426 4.34 1.66 6.76
CA ASP A 426 4.97 0.47 7.37
C ASP A 426 4.57 -0.85 6.66
N SER A 427 3.95 -0.78 5.46
CA SER A 427 3.87 -1.94 4.59
C SER A 427 5.29 -2.45 4.32
N ALA A 428 5.48 -3.75 4.48
CA ALA A 428 6.78 -4.41 4.56
C ALA A 428 7.67 -4.28 3.29
N SER A 429 7.23 -3.51 2.29
CA SER A 429 7.89 -3.26 1.01
C SER A 429 8.83 -2.05 1.01
N ASP A 430 8.64 -1.01 1.84
CA ASP A 430 9.52 0.19 1.83
C ASP A 430 10.65 0.18 2.88
N ASP A 431 10.80 -0.92 3.62
CA ASP A 431 11.71 -1.06 4.78
C ASP A 431 13.22 -1.17 4.42
N SER A 432 13.67 -0.61 3.29
CA SER A 432 15.08 -0.74 2.87
C SER A 432 15.89 0.54 2.65
N THR A 433 15.32 1.76 2.67
CA THR A 433 16.11 2.92 2.23
C THR A 433 16.50 3.97 3.26
N ASN A 434 15.92 4.04 4.48
CA ASN A 434 16.36 5.06 5.44
C ASN A 434 16.34 4.63 6.92
N VAL A 435 17.37 3.88 7.34
CA VAL A 435 17.71 3.65 8.77
C VAL A 435 17.78 4.96 9.58
N LEU A 436 18.17 6.06 8.92
CA LEU A 436 18.19 7.39 9.53
C LEU A 436 16.78 7.92 9.81
N SER A 437 15.84 7.72 8.88
CA SER A 437 14.44 8.10 9.06
C SER A 437 13.83 7.33 10.23
N TRP A 438 14.02 6.01 10.26
CA TRP A 438 13.56 5.17 11.36
C TRP A 438 14.11 5.64 12.73
N PHE A 439 15.41 5.96 12.79
CA PHE A 439 16.04 6.44 14.03
C PHE A 439 15.48 7.79 14.47
N VAL A 440 15.27 8.73 13.54
CA VAL A 440 14.72 10.05 13.85
C VAL A 440 13.27 9.94 14.31
N HIS A 441 12.42 9.17 13.62
CA HIS A 441 11.01 9.01 13.99
C HIS A 441 10.84 8.32 15.35
N ARG A 442 11.68 7.32 15.67
CA ARG A 442 11.52 6.52 16.89
C ARG A 442 12.34 7.02 18.09
N GLN A 443 13.42 7.77 17.86
CA GLN A 443 14.35 8.25 18.90
C GLN A 443 14.53 9.77 18.91
N TYR A 444 13.56 10.54 18.40
CA TYR A 444 13.61 12.01 18.39
C TYR A 444 13.88 12.63 19.78
N TRP A 445 13.44 11.98 20.87
CA TRP A 445 13.66 12.44 22.23
C TRP A 445 15.16 12.56 22.59
N VAL A 446 16.03 11.73 21.99
CA VAL A 446 17.49 11.80 22.18
C VAL A 446 18.05 13.07 21.53
N VAL A 447 17.55 13.43 20.35
CA VAL A 447 17.92 14.65 19.63
C VAL A 447 17.47 15.87 20.43
N VAL A 448 16.23 15.89 20.91
CA VAL A 448 15.69 16.95 21.77
C VAL A 448 16.53 17.10 23.05
N TRP A 449 16.83 15.99 23.73
CA TRP A 449 17.68 15.97 24.93
C TRP A 449 19.07 16.55 24.68
N GLY A 450 19.72 16.16 23.59
CA GLY A 450 21.05 16.64 23.22
C GLY A 450 21.07 18.14 22.93
N ILE A 451 20.13 18.63 22.12
CA ILE A 451 20.02 20.06 21.77
C ILE A 451 19.70 20.89 23.02
N ALA A 452 18.72 20.46 23.82
CA ALA A 452 18.32 21.16 25.04
C ALA A 452 19.47 21.24 26.05
N SER A 453 20.25 20.16 26.20
CA SER A 453 21.43 20.13 27.06
C SER A 453 22.50 21.11 26.58
N CYS A 454 22.76 21.21 25.28
CA CYS A 454 23.70 22.19 24.71
C CYS A 454 23.26 23.64 24.95
N ILE A 455 21.96 23.93 24.79
CA ILE A 455 21.39 25.25 25.07
C ILE A 455 21.55 25.59 26.55
N MET A 456 21.16 24.69 27.45
CA MET A 456 21.31 24.91 28.90
C MET A 456 22.77 25.11 29.30
N ALA A 457 23.71 24.33 28.75
CA ALA A 457 25.14 24.48 29.02
C ALA A 457 25.66 25.87 28.62
N THR A 458 25.18 26.40 27.48
CA THR A 458 25.52 27.73 26.99
C THR A 458 24.94 28.83 27.90
N VAL A 459 23.68 28.71 28.30
CA VAL A 459 23.02 29.66 29.19
C VAL A 459 23.68 29.70 30.57
N LEU A 460 23.94 28.53 31.18
CA LEU A 460 24.61 28.45 32.47
C LEU A 460 26.08 28.89 32.40
N GLY A 461 26.76 28.59 31.30
CA GLY A 461 28.13 29.04 31.06
C GLY A 461 28.24 30.57 30.96
N THR A 462 27.31 31.22 30.24
CA THR A 462 27.31 32.68 30.11
C THR A 462 26.82 33.38 31.38
N ALA A 463 25.85 32.82 32.09
CA ALA A 463 25.28 33.45 33.29
C ALA A 463 26.11 33.24 34.57
N LEU A 464 26.65 32.04 34.78
CA LEU A 464 27.33 31.64 36.02
C LEU A 464 28.83 31.35 35.84
N GLY A 465 29.36 31.44 34.61
CA GLY A 465 30.76 31.16 34.30
C GLY A 465 31.15 29.68 34.39
N SER A 466 30.18 28.78 34.57
CA SER A 466 30.41 27.35 34.86
C SER A 466 29.47 26.45 34.05
N ALA A 467 29.89 26.07 32.84
CA ALA A 467 29.09 25.20 31.96
C ALA A 467 28.90 23.77 32.51
N HIS A 468 29.77 23.30 33.41
CA HIS A 468 29.73 21.94 33.96
C HIS A 468 28.50 21.67 34.85
N LEU A 469 27.82 22.72 35.33
CA LEU A 469 26.61 22.59 36.15
C LEU A 469 25.43 21.98 35.38
N VAL A 470 25.49 21.94 34.04
CA VAL A 470 24.46 21.33 33.19
C VAL A 470 24.28 19.83 33.44
N VAL A 471 25.27 19.16 34.03
CA VAL A 471 25.22 17.70 34.28
C VAL A 471 24.03 17.34 35.18
N PHE A 472 23.70 18.17 36.18
CA PHE A 472 22.57 17.91 37.09
C PHE A 472 21.21 17.88 36.37
N PRO A 473 20.82 18.94 35.62
CA PRO A 473 19.57 18.88 34.86
C PRO A 473 19.60 17.87 33.72
N MET A 474 20.76 17.65 33.10
CA MET A 474 20.93 16.65 32.03
C MET A 474 20.61 15.23 32.50
N CYS A 475 20.87 14.89 33.78
CA CYS A 475 20.55 13.58 34.36
C CYS A 475 19.05 13.34 34.59
N ALA A 476 18.29 14.37 34.97
CA ALA A 476 16.86 14.25 35.26
C ALA A 476 15.96 14.50 34.04
N MET A 477 16.46 15.19 33.01
CA MET A 477 15.71 15.51 31.79
C MET A 477 15.15 14.28 31.05
N PRO A 478 15.89 13.16 30.84
CA PRO A 478 15.35 12.00 30.11
C PRO A 478 14.05 11.46 30.73
N LEU A 479 13.93 11.51 32.06
CA LEU A 479 12.73 11.10 32.76
C LEU A 479 11.52 11.96 32.37
N VAL A 480 11.71 13.29 32.26
CA VAL A 480 10.65 14.22 31.84
C VAL A 480 10.22 13.97 30.39
N LEU A 481 11.18 13.80 29.48
CA LEU A 481 10.88 13.58 28.06
C LEU A 481 10.16 12.24 27.85
N LEU A 482 10.62 11.18 28.53
CA LEU A 482 9.97 9.87 28.45
C LEU A 482 8.59 9.88 29.11
N ALA A 483 8.42 10.57 30.24
CA ALA A 483 7.12 10.71 30.90
C ALA A 483 6.11 11.44 30.01
N ALA A 484 6.52 12.51 29.33
CA ALA A 484 5.68 13.23 28.37
C ALA A 484 5.28 12.33 27.20
N SER A 485 6.22 11.56 26.65
CA SER A 485 5.95 10.66 25.53
C SER A 485 4.99 9.52 25.90
N ARG A 486 5.18 8.93 27.09
CA ARG A 486 4.29 7.89 27.63
C ARG A 486 2.91 8.42 27.97
N MET A 487 2.82 9.66 28.44
CA MET A 487 1.55 10.34 28.69
C MET A 487 0.76 10.54 27.39
N VAL A 488 1.41 10.97 26.30
CA VAL A 488 0.75 11.01 24.98
C VAL A 488 0.33 9.61 24.53
N SER A 489 1.20 8.60 24.68
CA SER A 489 0.82 7.22 24.32
C SER A 489 -0.43 6.74 25.07
N PHE A 490 -0.53 7.08 26.36
CA PHE A 490 -1.70 6.76 27.18
C PHE A 490 -2.96 7.51 26.71
N VAL A 491 -2.84 8.80 26.34
CA VAL A 491 -3.95 9.57 25.78
C VAL A 491 -4.46 8.94 24.48
N LYS A 492 -3.54 8.59 23.58
CA LYS A 492 -3.89 8.01 22.27
C LYS A 492 -4.56 6.66 22.41
N ASN A 493 -3.99 5.75 23.22
CA ASN A 493 -4.61 4.46 23.47
C ASN A 493 -6.01 4.59 24.11
N TYR A 494 -6.20 5.56 25.00
CA TYR A 494 -7.52 5.81 25.59
C TYR A 494 -8.53 6.35 24.58
N PHE A 495 -8.07 7.15 23.62
CA PHE A 495 -8.90 7.65 22.52
C PHE A 495 -9.29 6.49 21.58
N LEU A 496 -8.33 5.66 21.16
CA LEU A 496 -8.57 4.50 20.30
C LEU A 496 -9.45 3.41 20.96
N GLU A 497 -9.41 3.26 22.28
CA GLU A 497 -10.28 2.32 23.01
C GLU A 497 -11.66 2.92 23.32
N TYR A 498 -11.93 4.17 22.97
CA TYR A 498 -13.17 4.85 23.28
C TYR A 498 -14.24 4.54 22.22
N ASP A 499 -15.00 3.47 22.47
CA ASP A 499 -16.20 3.07 21.72
C ASP A 499 -17.44 3.74 22.35
N GLY A 500 -17.51 5.08 22.30
CA GLY A 500 -18.62 5.82 22.88
C GLY A 500 -19.38 6.56 21.80
N HIS A 501 -20.63 6.15 21.55
CA HIS A 501 -21.52 6.77 20.58
C HIS A 501 -21.62 8.29 20.80
N ASP A 502 -21.85 9.04 19.73
CA ASP A 502 -21.84 10.51 19.74
C ASP A 502 -22.79 11.18 20.74
N ASP A 503 -23.86 10.49 21.12
CA ASP A 503 -24.82 10.97 22.12
C ASP A 503 -24.32 10.88 23.58
N GLU A 504 -23.20 10.19 23.84
CA GLU A 504 -22.64 10.05 25.18
C GLU A 504 -21.72 11.22 25.58
N PRO A 505 -21.81 11.70 26.84
CA PRO A 505 -20.93 12.77 27.30
C PRO A 505 -19.47 12.31 27.35
N LYS A 506 -18.64 12.89 26.48
CA LYS A 506 -17.20 12.59 26.36
C LYS A 506 -16.52 12.55 27.76
N PRO A 507 -15.66 11.56 28.05
CA PRO A 507 -15.27 11.16 29.41
C PRO A 507 -14.15 12.02 30.04
N TYR A 508 -14.10 13.32 29.75
CA TYR A 508 -13.00 14.21 30.15
C TYR A 508 -12.70 14.20 31.65
N LEU A 509 -13.74 14.20 32.50
CA LEU A 509 -13.56 14.24 33.95
C LEU A 509 -13.00 12.93 34.50
N GLY A 510 -13.51 11.79 34.00
CA GLY A 510 -13.01 10.46 34.38
C GLY A 510 -11.55 10.30 33.98
N PHE A 511 -11.24 10.65 32.73
CA PHE A 511 -9.89 10.60 32.19
C PHE A 511 -8.91 11.49 32.97
N PHE A 512 -9.32 12.72 33.34
CA PHE A 512 -8.48 13.64 34.13
C PHE A 512 -8.05 13.03 35.48
N PHE A 513 -8.97 12.36 36.20
CA PHE A 513 -8.60 11.74 37.47
C PHE A 513 -7.70 10.52 37.28
N GLN A 514 -7.93 9.73 36.23
CA GLN A 514 -7.11 8.57 35.91
C GLN A 514 -5.68 8.99 35.52
N SER A 515 -5.54 9.94 34.60
CA SER A 515 -4.24 10.47 34.15
C SER A 515 -3.47 11.15 35.29
N THR A 516 -4.16 11.98 36.09
CA THR A 516 -3.56 12.62 37.27
C THR A 516 -3.12 11.59 38.31
N GLY A 517 -3.89 10.52 38.53
CA GLY A 517 -3.52 9.42 39.41
C GLY A 517 -2.22 8.74 38.98
N MET A 518 -2.07 8.45 37.70
CA MET A 518 -0.83 7.89 37.13
C MET A 518 0.34 8.88 37.26
N GLY A 519 0.10 10.17 37.00
CA GLY A 519 1.09 11.24 37.18
C GLY A 519 1.59 11.38 38.63
N LEU A 520 0.70 11.23 39.61
CA LEU A 520 1.06 11.25 41.04
C LEU A 520 1.97 10.09 41.41
N ILE A 521 1.68 8.88 40.91
CA ILE A 521 2.51 7.70 41.14
C ILE A 521 3.89 7.91 40.53
N LEU A 522 3.97 8.35 39.27
CA LEU A 522 5.23 8.60 38.58
C LEU A 522 6.06 9.70 39.28
N SER A 523 5.42 10.77 39.72
CA SER A 523 6.04 11.85 40.48
C SER A 523 6.61 11.35 41.82
N LEU A 524 5.84 10.54 42.55
CA LEU A 524 6.27 9.94 43.81
C LEU A 524 7.47 8.99 43.61
N VAL A 525 7.42 8.13 42.59
CA VAL A 525 8.53 7.22 42.27
C VAL A 525 9.78 8.01 41.90
N THR A 526 9.65 9.05 41.08
CA THR A 526 10.76 9.94 40.70
C THR A 526 11.40 10.58 41.92
N TYR A 527 10.58 11.10 42.83
CA TYR A 527 11.03 11.70 44.10
C TYR A 527 11.77 10.69 44.97
N LEU A 528 11.21 9.48 45.18
CA LEU A 528 11.82 8.45 46.00
C LEU A 528 13.15 7.95 45.41
N CYS A 529 13.22 7.76 44.09
CA CYS A 529 14.46 7.42 43.40
C CYS A 529 15.54 8.50 43.60
N ALA A 530 15.16 9.78 43.49
CA ALA A 530 16.08 10.89 43.75
C ALA A 530 16.60 10.89 45.20
N GLN A 531 15.73 10.61 46.19
CA GLN A 531 16.15 10.49 47.59
C GLN A 531 17.10 9.31 47.83
N LEU A 532 16.84 8.16 47.20
CA LEU A 532 17.72 7.00 47.30
C LEU A 532 19.11 7.30 46.71
N VAL A 533 19.16 7.89 45.51
CA VAL A 533 20.43 8.28 44.88
C VAL A 533 21.16 9.33 45.71
N ARG A 534 20.45 10.32 46.25
CA ARG A 534 21.02 11.31 47.17
C ARG A 534 21.74 10.64 48.34
N THR A 535 21.08 9.69 49.00
CA THR A 535 21.67 9.00 50.17
C THR A 535 22.83 8.08 49.81
N ALA A 536 22.86 7.52 48.60
CA ALA A 536 23.89 6.56 48.18
C ALA A 536 25.11 7.21 47.52
N ALA A 537 24.91 8.25 46.70
CA ALA A 537 25.95 8.83 45.85
C ALA A 537 26.55 10.13 46.43
N PHE A 538 25.86 10.82 47.34
CA PHE A 538 26.29 12.12 47.88
C PHE A 538 26.50 12.17 49.42
N PRO A 539 27.06 11.13 50.09
CA PRO A 539 27.20 11.15 51.55
C PRO A 539 28.12 12.26 52.08
N ASP A 540 29.13 12.67 51.31
CA ASP A 540 30.13 13.71 51.68
C ASP A 540 30.21 14.86 50.66
N ALA A 541 29.20 15.02 49.81
CA ALA A 541 29.23 16.01 48.74
C ALA A 541 29.03 17.45 49.25
N PRO A 542 29.53 18.47 48.53
CA PRO A 542 29.22 19.87 48.81
C PRO A 542 27.70 20.12 48.81
N MET A 543 27.23 20.92 49.77
CA MET A 543 25.80 21.20 49.96
C MET A 543 25.09 21.70 48.69
N PHE A 544 25.79 22.45 47.83
CA PHE A 544 25.21 22.95 46.58
C PHE A 544 24.97 21.82 45.55
N GLU A 545 25.84 20.81 45.47
CA GLU A 545 25.68 19.68 44.53
C GLU A 545 24.46 18.83 44.91
N GLU A 546 24.28 18.59 46.22
CA GLU A 546 23.11 17.90 46.76
C GLU A 546 21.82 18.66 46.45
N GLN A 547 21.82 19.99 46.66
CA GLN A 547 20.67 20.85 46.39
C GLN A 547 20.31 20.92 44.90
N LEU A 548 21.31 21.01 44.02
CA LEU A 548 21.10 21.00 42.57
C LEU A 548 20.53 19.66 42.09
N PHE A 549 21.14 18.55 42.51
CA PHE A 549 20.67 17.22 42.12
C PHE A 549 19.22 16.98 42.57
N THR A 550 18.94 17.19 43.87
CA THR A 550 17.60 16.97 44.42
C THR A 550 16.57 17.93 43.84
N GLY A 551 16.93 19.20 43.66
CA GLY A 551 16.06 20.20 43.07
C GLY A 551 15.70 19.88 41.61
N CYS A 552 16.67 19.44 40.79
CA CYS A 552 16.43 19.03 39.41
C CYS A 552 15.46 17.85 39.31
N PHE A 553 15.58 16.85 40.18
CA PHE A 553 14.63 15.72 40.21
C PHE A 553 13.26 16.08 40.77
N ASN A 554 13.19 16.99 41.75
CA ASN A 554 11.91 17.50 42.26
C ASN A 554 11.15 18.28 41.18
N ILE A 555 11.86 19.12 40.42
CA ILE A 555 11.29 19.83 39.26
C ILE A 555 10.82 18.82 38.21
N ALA A 556 11.61 17.78 37.90
CA ALA A 556 11.20 16.73 36.99
C ALA A 556 9.91 16.04 37.46
N ALA A 557 9.81 15.70 38.75
CA ALA A 557 8.62 15.08 39.35
C ALA A 557 7.38 15.99 39.26
N ILE A 558 7.53 17.31 39.48
CA ILE A 558 6.44 18.28 39.34
C ILE A 558 5.99 18.39 37.88
N ILE A 559 6.94 18.48 36.94
CA ILE A 559 6.61 18.60 35.51
C ILE A 559 5.95 17.32 35.00
N CYS A 560 6.36 16.14 35.47
CA CYS A 560 5.67 14.90 35.12
C CYS A 560 4.21 14.89 35.61
N LEU A 561 3.96 15.38 36.83
CA LEU A 561 2.60 15.49 37.36
C LEU A 561 1.76 16.49 36.55
N VAL A 562 2.27 17.69 36.31
CA VAL A 562 1.58 18.73 35.52
C VAL A 562 1.35 18.25 34.08
N GLY A 563 2.32 17.56 33.48
CA GLY A 563 2.20 16.94 32.17
C GLY A 563 1.05 15.94 32.10
N ASN A 564 0.94 15.05 33.09
CA ASN A 564 -0.18 14.11 33.18
C ASN A 564 -1.52 14.79 33.47
N MET A 565 -1.57 15.86 34.27
CA MET A 565 -2.79 16.66 34.45
C MET A 565 -3.23 17.32 33.13
N SER A 566 -2.27 17.74 32.29
CA SER A 566 -2.56 18.29 30.97
C SER A 566 -2.95 17.26 29.91
N ALA A 567 -2.89 15.96 30.22
CA ALA A 567 -3.28 14.88 29.31
C ALA A 567 -4.70 15.07 28.76
N VAL A 568 -5.63 15.59 29.58
CA VAL A 568 -7.01 15.84 29.17
C VAL A 568 -7.12 16.87 28.05
N ILE A 569 -6.17 17.81 27.95
CA ILE A 569 -6.14 18.80 26.87
C ILE A 569 -5.78 18.12 25.56
N TYR A 570 -4.83 17.18 25.57
CA TYR A 570 -4.50 16.40 24.38
C TYR A 570 -5.68 15.53 23.95
N LEU A 571 -6.41 14.92 24.89
CA LEU A 571 -7.63 14.17 24.59
C LEU A 571 -8.72 15.06 23.97
N MET A 572 -8.94 16.26 24.50
CA MET A 572 -9.87 17.24 23.91
C MET A 572 -9.46 17.66 22.49
N VAL A 573 -8.15 17.77 22.23
CA VAL A 573 -7.65 18.09 20.89
C VAL A 573 -7.86 16.92 19.92
N LEU A 574 -7.74 15.67 20.38
CA LEU A 574 -8.03 14.50 19.54
C LEU A 574 -9.50 14.49 19.12
N PHE A 575 -10.43 14.47 20.07
CA PHE A 575 -11.87 14.52 19.77
C PHE A 575 -12.28 15.73 18.92
N TRP A 576 -11.66 16.89 19.13
CA TRP A 576 -11.98 18.07 18.30
C TRP A 576 -11.47 17.95 16.86
N ARG A 577 -10.36 17.24 16.64
CA ARG A 577 -9.83 17.05 15.28
C ARG A 577 -10.62 16.00 14.51
N ASP A 578 -11.00 14.95 15.23
CA ASP A 578 -11.88 13.86 14.82
C ASP A 578 -13.25 14.40 14.37
N GLU A 579 -13.94 15.18 15.21
CA GLU A 579 -15.20 15.88 14.88
C GLU A 579 -15.11 16.87 13.68
N HIS A 580 -13.90 17.15 13.19
CA HIS A 580 -13.66 18.06 12.07
C HIS A 580 -12.95 17.39 10.90
N ASP A 581 -12.81 16.07 10.93
CA ASP A 581 -12.21 15.28 9.87
C ASP A 581 -10.79 15.78 9.48
N LEU A 582 -9.94 15.94 10.51
CA LEU A 582 -8.60 16.50 10.38
C LEU A 582 -7.51 15.46 10.69
N ASN A 583 -6.78 15.02 9.67
CA ASN A 583 -5.69 14.02 9.75
C ASN A 583 -4.82 14.16 11.01
N THR A 584 -4.90 13.20 11.92
CA THR A 584 -4.24 13.33 13.23
C THR A 584 -2.94 12.55 13.30
N SER A 585 -1.82 13.27 13.12
CA SER A 585 -0.50 12.64 13.25
C SER A 585 -0.14 12.37 14.72
N GLY A 586 -0.20 11.08 15.12
CA GLY A 586 0.19 10.61 16.44
C GLY A 586 1.65 10.93 16.82
N THR A 587 2.53 11.11 15.84
CA THR A 587 3.93 11.51 16.05
C THR A 587 4.06 12.99 16.36
N ALA A 588 3.29 13.85 15.68
CA ALA A 588 3.31 15.30 15.90
C ALA A 588 2.88 15.67 17.32
N ILE A 589 1.80 15.07 17.82
CA ILE A 589 1.32 15.26 19.19
C ILE A 589 2.41 14.88 20.20
N ASN A 590 3.09 13.76 19.95
CA ASN A 590 4.17 13.26 20.80
C ASN A 590 5.38 14.21 20.81
N VAL A 591 5.78 14.76 19.65
CA VAL A 591 6.86 15.75 19.54
C VAL A 591 6.48 17.04 20.27
N ILE A 592 5.26 17.55 20.09
CA ILE A 592 4.77 18.77 20.75
C ILE A 592 4.81 18.62 22.27
N ALA A 593 4.27 17.52 22.81
CA ALA A 593 4.24 17.29 24.26
C ALA A 593 5.65 17.17 24.87
N VAL A 594 6.56 16.48 24.18
CA VAL A 594 7.96 16.37 24.58
C VAL A 594 8.64 17.73 24.55
N MET A 595 8.42 18.55 23.53
CA MET A 595 9.00 19.88 23.41
C MET A 595 8.49 20.85 24.50
N ILE A 596 7.19 20.85 24.79
CA ILE A 596 6.60 21.66 25.86
C ILE A 596 7.22 21.27 27.21
N SER A 597 7.29 19.97 27.50
CA SER A 597 7.86 19.45 28.74
C SER A 597 9.36 19.75 28.85
N CYS A 598 10.09 19.67 27.73
CA CYS A 598 11.50 20.02 27.66
C CYS A 598 11.74 21.49 27.99
N VAL A 599 11.00 22.41 27.36
CA VAL A 599 11.14 23.85 27.59
C VAL A 599 10.80 24.23 29.03
N ALA A 600 9.70 23.68 29.57
CA ALA A 600 9.30 23.89 30.96
C ALA A 600 10.39 23.42 31.93
N TYR A 601 10.99 22.26 31.68
CA TYR A 601 12.05 21.71 32.52
C TYR A 601 13.33 22.54 32.42
N CYS A 602 13.78 22.89 31.22
CA CYS A 602 14.96 23.73 31.01
C CYS A 602 14.84 25.06 31.76
N ALA A 603 13.70 25.74 31.63
CA ALA A 603 13.48 27.03 32.28
C ALA A 603 13.53 26.91 33.81
N ALA A 604 12.82 25.94 34.38
CA ALA A 604 12.79 25.72 35.82
C ALA A 604 14.17 25.29 36.37
N ALA A 605 14.88 24.41 35.66
CA ALA A 605 16.20 23.94 36.05
C ALA A 605 17.27 25.05 36.00
N VAL A 606 17.24 25.91 34.98
CA VAL A 606 18.16 27.06 34.89
C VAL A 606 17.91 28.04 36.03
N LEU A 607 16.63 28.36 36.33
CA LEU A 607 16.26 29.23 37.45
C LEU A 607 16.70 28.67 38.80
N LEU A 608 16.50 27.36 39.02
CA LEU A 608 17.00 26.68 40.22
C LEU A 608 18.52 26.81 40.32
N THR A 609 19.24 26.55 39.22
CA THR A 609 20.71 26.59 39.20
C THR A 609 21.22 27.99 39.51
N MET A 610 20.58 29.03 38.95
CA MET A 610 20.89 30.42 39.27
C MET A 610 20.62 30.76 40.74
N SER A 611 19.54 30.24 41.33
CA SER A 611 19.19 30.50 42.73
C SER A 611 20.10 29.80 43.74
N VAL A 612 20.72 28.67 43.37
CA VAL A 612 21.62 27.92 44.26
C VAL A 612 23.06 28.45 44.17
N MET A 613 23.45 28.97 43.00
CA MET A 613 24.83 29.44 42.73
C MET A 613 25.02 30.96 42.86
N GLY A 614 23.97 31.75 42.73
CA GLY A 614 23.98 33.21 42.91
C GLY A 614 23.73 33.60 44.36
#